data_AF-A0A7S1BHT7-F1
#
_entry.id   AF-A0A7S1BHT7-F1
#
_cell.length_a   1.000
_cell.length_b   1.000
_cell.length_c   1.000
_cell.angle_alpha   90.00
_cell.angle_beta   90.00
_cell.angle_gamma   90.00
#
_symmetry.space_group_name_H-M   'P 1'
#
loop_
_entity.id
_entity.type
_entity.pdbx_description
1 polymer ?
#
loop_
_entity_poly.entity_id
_entity_poly.type
_entity_poly.pdbx_seq_one_letter_code
_entity_poly.pdbx_strand_id
1 'polypeptide(L)'
;MSIFLQKVPHGNHSKTVSEANARMVMRQVRLLASGAGVTYHHWPKKVVFCKNRPIDLSENFEALFREAQQYEDQYGRDLGNGWLMRHPIVKLMNYQEYRLEHQKTSRKVANAAKSAQKNKPS
;
A
#
# COMPACT_ATOMS: atom_id res chain seq x y z
N MET A 1 -2.90 7.09 4.25
CA MET A 1 -3.49 5.84 3.70
C MET A 1 -4.93 5.58 4.13
N SER A 2 -5.33 5.68 5.40
CA SER A 2 -6.72 5.33 5.82
C SER A 2 -7.82 6.13 5.09
N ILE A 3 -7.66 7.46 4.96
CA ILE A 3 -8.58 8.31 4.18
C ILE A 3 -8.65 7.86 2.71
N PHE A 4 -7.50 7.56 2.09
CA PHE A 4 -7.43 7.06 0.72
C PHE A 4 -8.27 5.79 0.55
N LEU A 5 -8.11 4.81 1.46
CA LEU A 5 -8.87 3.55 1.38
C LEU A 5 -10.38 3.76 1.37
N GLN A 6 -10.88 4.71 2.17
CA GLN A 6 -12.33 4.89 2.38
C GLN A 6 -12.96 5.92 1.44
N LYS A 7 -12.19 6.85 0.88
CA LYS A 7 -12.72 8.01 0.14
C LYS A 7 -12.28 8.07 -1.32
N VAL A 8 -11.20 7.38 -1.69
CA VAL A 8 -10.69 7.39 -3.06
C VAL A 8 -10.99 6.04 -3.70
N PRO A 9 -11.78 5.99 -4.79
CA PRO A 9 -11.92 4.79 -5.61
C PRO A 9 -10.56 4.29 -6.14
N HIS A 10 -10.26 3.00 -5.98
CA HIS A 10 -8.96 2.44 -6.40
C HIS A 10 -9.04 0.94 -6.71
N GLY A 11 -7.99 0.40 -7.34
CA GLY A 11 -7.90 -0.99 -7.79
C GLY A 11 -8.89 -1.35 -8.91
N ASN A 12 -8.93 -2.64 -9.28
CA ASN A 12 -9.59 -3.13 -10.50
C ASN A 12 -11.09 -2.81 -10.64
N HIS A 13 -11.80 -2.57 -9.54
CA HIS A 13 -13.23 -2.26 -9.57
C HIS A 13 -13.53 -0.78 -9.35
N SER A 14 -12.52 0.07 -9.17
CA SER A 14 -12.69 1.49 -8.85
C SER A 14 -13.67 1.70 -7.70
N LYS A 15 -13.46 0.95 -6.59
CA LYS A 15 -14.29 1.03 -5.38
C LYS A 15 -13.46 1.45 -4.19
N THR A 16 -14.11 2.10 -3.23
CA THR A 16 -13.54 2.33 -1.89
C THR A 16 -13.63 1.07 -1.05
N VAL A 17 -12.88 1.03 0.04
CA VAL A 17 -12.82 -0.07 1.00
C VAL A 17 -13.71 0.27 2.20
N SER A 18 -14.51 -0.71 2.66
CA SER A 18 -15.33 -0.58 3.86
C SER A 18 -14.47 -0.27 5.10
N GLU A 19 -15.05 0.36 6.11
CA GLU A 19 -14.30 0.76 7.32
C GLU A 19 -13.64 -0.45 8.01
N ALA A 20 -14.36 -1.57 8.13
CA ALA A 20 -13.84 -2.79 8.73
C ALA A 20 -12.61 -3.33 7.98
N ASN A 21 -12.70 -3.42 6.65
CA ASN A 21 -11.59 -3.88 5.83
C ASN A 21 -10.43 -2.88 5.83
N ALA A 22 -10.71 -1.57 5.91
CA ALA A 22 -9.69 -0.55 6.03
C ALA A 22 -8.93 -0.68 7.36
N ARG A 23 -9.61 -0.99 8.48
CA ARG A 23 -8.95 -1.28 9.76
C ARG A 23 -8.05 -2.51 9.67
N MET A 24 -8.52 -3.57 9.03
CA MET A 24 -7.71 -4.79 8.81
C MET A 24 -6.45 -4.48 7.99
N VAL A 25 -6.59 -3.78 6.86
CA VAL A 25 -5.46 -3.36 6.02
C VAL A 25 -4.49 -2.50 6.83
N MET A 26 -4.99 -1.47 7.51
CA MET A 26 -4.14 -0.56 8.29
C MET A 26 -3.42 -1.27 9.44
N ARG A 27 -4.01 -2.31 10.03
CA ARG A 27 -3.32 -3.14 11.04
C ARG A 27 -2.08 -3.80 10.44
N GLN A 28 -2.22 -4.47 9.30
CA GLN A 28 -1.09 -5.16 8.67
C GLN A 28 -0.04 -4.17 8.14
N VAL A 29 -0.49 -3.06 7.55
CA VAL A 29 0.42 -2.00 7.09
C VAL A 29 1.25 -1.43 8.24
N ARG A 30 0.68 -1.23 9.44
CA ARG A 30 1.45 -0.77 10.61
C ARG A 30 2.50 -1.77 11.07
N LEU A 31 2.20 -3.07 11.02
CA LEU A 31 3.15 -4.12 11.36
C LEU A 31 4.32 -4.16 10.38
N LEU A 32 4.03 -4.05 9.09
CA LEU A 32 5.06 -4.02 8.06
C LEU A 32 5.89 -2.72 8.12
N ALA A 33 5.24 -1.56 8.28
CA ALA A 33 5.91 -0.27 8.33
C ALA A 33 6.80 -0.09 9.58
N SER A 34 6.50 -0.79 10.68
CA SER A 34 7.35 -0.81 11.88
C SER A 34 8.46 -1.84 11.82
N GLY A 35 8.43 -2.78 10.87
CA GLY A 35 9.33 -3.93 10.83
C GLY A 35 9.03 -5.01 11.89
N ALA A 36 7.94 -4.88 12.65
CA ALA A 36 7.48 -5.94 13.54
C ALA A 36 7.16 -7.24 12.78
N GLY A 37 6.72 -7.09 11.53
CA GLY A 37 6.36 -8.19 10.64
C GLY A 37 4.99 -8.78 10.96
N VAL A 38 4.55 -9.69 10.09
CA VAL A 38 3.22 -10.30 10.17
C VAL A 38 3.35 -11.75 10.62
N THR A 39 2.61 -12.11 11.67
CA THR A 39 2.46 -13.48 12.17
C THR A 39 1.10 -14.04 11.82
N TYR A 40 1.01 -15.36 11.63
CA TYR A 40 -0.24 -16.06 11.41
C TYR A 40 -0.31 -17.30 12.30
N HIS A 41 -1.47 -17.53 12.92
CA HIS A 41 -1.65 -18.59 13.90
C HIS A 41 -1.58 -20.00 13.30
N HIS A 42 -1.80 -20.14 11.99
CA HIS A 42 -1.58 -21.40 11.28
C HIS A 42 -0.14 -21.63 10.84
N TRP A 43 0.74 -20.64 10.97
CA TRP A 43 2.17 -20.82 10.71
C TRP A 43 2.90 -21.31 11.96
N PRO A 44 4.07 -21.96 11.82
CA PRO A 44 4.92 -22.27 12.95
C PRO A 44 5.27 -21.02 13.78
N LYS A 45 5.33 -21.13 15.11
CA LYS A 45 5.44 -19.99 16.05
C LYS A 45 6.59 -19.00 15.79
N LYS A 46 7.65 -19.41 15.10
CA LYS A 46 8.83 -18.58 14.81
C LYS A 46 8.79 -17.92 13.44
N VAL A 47 7.76 -18.20 12.63
CA VAL A 47 7.60 -17.68 11.28
C VAL A 47 6.95 -16.31 11.34
N VAL A 48 7.66 -15.30 10.84
CA VAL A 48 7.23 -13.91 10.84
C VAL A 48 7.62 -13.29 9.50
N PHE A 49 6.63 -12.94 8.70
CA PHE A 49 6.86 -12.29 7.41
C PHE A 49 7.40 -10.88 7.61
N CYS A 50 8.44 -10.51 6.86
CA CYS A 50 9.03 -9.17 6.85
C CYS A 50 9.53 -8.67 8.23
N LYS A 51 9.99 -9.57 9.10
CA LYS A 51 10.54 -9.21 10.41
C LYS A 51 11.85 -8.43 10.28
N ASN A 52 12.00 -7.38 11.08
CA ASN A 52 13.14 -6.46 11.11
C ASN A 52 13.38 -5.70 9.79
N ARG A 53 12.39 -5.69 8.88
CA ARG A 53 12.43 -4.91 7.63
C ARG A 53 11.23 -3.95 7.60
N PRO A 54 11.36 -2.75 8.17
CA PRO A 54 10.38 -1.68 7.98
C PRO A 54 10.21 -1.38 6.49
N ILE A 55 8.97 -1.35 6.02
CA ILE A 55 8.66 -0.95 4.63
C ILE A 55 8.18 0.50 4.59
N ASP A 56 8.48 1.19 3.49
CA ASP A 56 7.92 2.51 3.20
C ASP A 56 7.42 2.60 1.75
N LEU A 57 6.99 3.78 1.30
CA LEU A 57 6.42 3.98 -0.03
C LEU A 57 7.47 4.00 -1.16
N SER A 58 8.76 3.87 -0.87
CA SER A 58 9.81 3.67 -1.88
C SER A 58 9.97 2.20 -2.27
N GLU A 59 9.33 1.29 -1.52
CA GLU A 59 9.49 -0.15 -1.72
C GLU A 59 8.91 -0.65 -3.05
N ASN A 60 9.53 -1.71 -3.59
CA ASN A 60 8.96 -2.47 -4.70
C ASN A 60 7.89 -3.43 -4.17
N PHE A 61 6.65 -2.93 -4.10
CA PHE A 61 5.54 -3.73 -3.57
C PHE A 61 5.20 -4.96 -4.42
N GLU A 62 5.52 -4.99 -5.72
CA GLU A 62 5.32 -6.20 -6.54
C GLU A 62 6.24 -7.34 -6.11
N ALA A 63 7.50 -7.02 -5.84
CA ALA A 63 8.44 -7.98 -5.27
C ALA A 63 7.96 -8.46 -3.90
N LEU A 64 7.54 -7.53 -3.03
CA LEU A 64 6.99 -7.86 -1.72
C LEU A 64 5.73 -8.76 -1.81
N PHE A 65 4.89 -8.54 -2.81
CA PHE A 65 3.71 -9.38 -3.06
C PHE A 65 4.11 -10.81 -3.45
N ARG A 66 5.09 -10.97 -4.34
CA ARG A 66 5.61 -12.28 -4.73
C ARG A 66 6.25 -13.01 -3.54
N GLU A 67 7.01 -12.29 -2.72
CA GLU A 67 7.56 -12.83 -1.46
C GLU A 67 6.45 -13.29 -0.51
N ALA A 68 5.38 -12.51 -0.36
CA ALA A 68 4.24 -12.88 0.48
C ALA A 68 3.55 -14.16 -0.02
N GLN A 69 3.41 -14.33 -1.34
CA GLN A 69 2.89 -15.57 -1.94
C GLN A 69 3.79 -16.76 -1.64
N GLN A 70 5.11 -16.61 -1.82
CA GLN A 70 6.08 -17.66 -1.50
C GLN A 70 6.01 -18.05 -0.01
N TYR A 71 5.81 -17.06 0.87
CA TYR A 71 5.64 -17.29 2.30
C TYR A 71 4.36 -18.08 2.62
N GLU A 72 3.25 -17.75 1.97
CA GLU A 72 1.99 -18.50 2.08
C GLU A 72 2.12 -19.92 1.53
N ASP A 73 2.82 -20.11 0.41
CA ASP A 73 3.04 -21.45 -0.16
C ASP A 73 3.99 -22.30 0.70
N GLN A 74 4.98 -21.68 1.35
CA GLN A 74 5.94 -22.39 2.20
C GLN A 74 5.37 -22.77 3.58
N TYR A 75 4.63 -21.86 4.22
CA TYR A 75 4.23 -22.02 5.63
C TYR A 75 2.73 -22.24 5.83
N GLY A 76 1.92 -22.11 4.78
CA GLY A 76 0.48 -22.32 4.80
C GLY A 76 -0.30 -21.09 4.31
N ARG A 77 -1.33 -21.33 3.51
CA ARG A 77 -2.13 -20.26 2.90
C ARG A 77 -2.99 -19.53 3.94
N ASP A 78 -3.21 -18.24 3.70
CA ASP A 78 -4.19 -17.45 4.42
C ASP A 78 -5.61 -17.97 4.12
N LEU A 79 -6.32 -18.41 5.15
CA LEU A 79 -7.72 -18.87 5.03
C LEU A 79 -8.69 -17.69 4.93
N GLY A 80 -8.24 -16.48 5.26
CA GLY A 80 -8.96 -15.23 5.11
C GLY A 80 -8.89 -14.63 3.70
N ASN A 81 -8.71 -15.43 2.64
CA ASN A 81 -8.71 -14.95 1.26
C ASN A 81 -7.68 -13.84 0.95
N GLY A 82 -6.53 -13.82 1.65
CA GLY A 82 -5.43 -12.90 1.40
C GLY A 82 -5.50 -11.59 2.19
N TRP A 83 -6.42 -11.43 3.14
CA TRP A 83 -6.47 -10.26 4.02
C TRP A 83 -5.29 -10.16 4.99
N LEU A 84 -4.54 -11.27 5.19
CA LEU A 84 -3.35 -11.29 6.03
C LEU A 84 -2.20 -10.44 5.44
N MET A 85 -1.88 -10.60 4.15
CA MET A 85 -0.74 -9.92 3.51
C MET A 85 -1.06 -9.38 2.13
N ARG A 86 -1.59 -10.23 1.24
CA ARG A 86 -1.78 -9.91 -0.18
C ARG A 86 -2.65 -8.68 -0.41
N HIS A 87 -3.83 -8.61 0.20
CA HIS A 87 -4.70 -7.44 0.11
C HIS A 87 -4.03 -6.17 0.68
N PRO A 88 -3.46 -6.17 1.90
CA PRO A 88 -2.68 -5.04 2.40
C PRO A 88 -1.59 -4.54 1.43
N ILE A 89 -0.81 -5.45 0.84
CA ILE A 89 0.28 -5.10 -0.10
C ILE A 89 -0.30 -4.49 -1.38
N VAL A 90 -1.36 -5.08 -1.96
CA VAL A 90 -2.05 -4.50 -3.12
C VAL A 90 -2.59 -3.11 -2.81
N LYS A 91 -3.11 -2.88 -1.59
CA LYS A 91 -3.55 -1.53 -1.19
C LYS A 91 -2.41 -0.53 -1.04
N LEU A 92 -1.22 -0.97 -0.65
CA LEU A 92 -0.01 -0.15 -0.66
C LEU A 92 0.40 0.23 -2.09
N MET A 93 0.36 -0.70 -3.05
CA MET A 93 0.61 -0.42 -4.48
C MET A 93 -0.33 0.68 -5.00
N ASN A 94 -1.65 0.49 -4.82
CA ASN A 94 -2.64 1.48 -5.26
C ASN A 94 -2.40 2.86 -4.62
N TYR A 95 -1.99 2.88 -3.34
CA TYR A 95 -1.70 4.12 -2.65
C TYR A 95 -0.40 4.79 -3.17
N GLN A 96 0.62 4.00 -3.49
CA GLN A 96 1.86 4.48 -4.10
C GLN A 96 1.57 5.12 -5.46
N GLU A 97 0.81 4.45 -6.32
CA GLU A 97 0.37 4.97 -7.62
C GLU A 97 -0.42 6.29 -7.47
N TYR A 98 -1.43 6.30 -6.61
CA TYR A 98 -2.21 7.50 -6.30
C TYR A 98 -1.32 8.69 -5.91
N ARG A 99 -0.32 8.45 -5.04
CA ARG A 99 0.61 9.50 -4.60
C ARG A 99 1.50 10.00 -5.73
N LEU A 100 1.96 9.12 -6.61
CA LEU A 100 2.78 9.49 -7.76
C LEU A 100 1.99 10.31 -8.77
N GLU A 101 0.76 9.94 -9.07
CA GLU A 101 -0.13 10.68 -9.97
C GLU A 101 -0.44 12.09 -9.45
N HIS A 102 -0.80 12.21 -8.16
CA HIS A 102 -1.10 13.50 -7.56
C HIS A 102 0.12 14.43 -7.55
N GLN A 103 1.31 13.89 -7.30
CA GLN A 103 2.56 14.65 -7.40
C GLN A 103 2.82 15.15 -8.83
N LYS A 104 2.60 14.31 -9.85
CA LYS A 104 2.75 14.70 -11.26
C LYS A 104 1.80 15.85 -11.62
N THR A 105 0.53 15.75 -11.22
CA THR A 105 -0.48 16.78 -11.46
C THR A 105 -0.11 18.10 -10.77
N SER A 106 0.25 18.06 -9.48
CA SER A 106 0.66 19.27 -8.74
C SER A 106 1.88 19.96 -9.37
N ARG A 107 2.88 19.19 -9.82
CA ARG A 107 4.06 19.73 -10.52
C ARG A 107 3.68 20.38 -11.85
N LYS A 108 2.78 19.76 -12.63
CA LYS A 108 2.30 20.33 -13.89
C LYS A 108 1.58 21.66 -13.68
N VAL A 109 0.69 21.73 -12.69
CA VAL A 109 -0.03 22.98 -12.33
C VAL A 109 0.94 24.07 -11.87
N ALA A 110 1.90 23.74 -11.00
CA ALA A 110 2.90 24.70 -10.52
C ALA A 110 3.78 25.25 -11.65
N ASN A 111 4.16 24.41 -12.61
CA ASN A 111 4.94 24.82 -13.78
C ASN A 111 4.13 25.73 -14.71
N ALA A 112 2.83 25.43 -14.93
CA ALA A 112 1.93 26.26 -15.73
C ALA A 112 1.65 27.63 -15.09
N ALA A 113 1.52 27.68 -13.76
CA ALA A 113 1.35 28.96 -13.05
C ALA A 113 2.60 29.85 -13.18
N LYS A 114 3.81 29.26 -13.07
CA LYS A 114 5.07 29.99 -13.25
C LYS A 114 5.26 30.53 -14.68
N SER A 115 4.86 29.79 -15.71
CA SER A 115 4.95 30.28 -17.10
C SER A 115 3.94 31.39 -17.39
N ALA A 116 2.72 31.32 -16.83
CA ALA A 116 1.71 32.38 -16.96
C ALA A 116 2.14 33.69 -16.28
N GLN A 117 2.85 33.60 -15.15
CA GLN A 117 3.31 34.76 -14.39
C GLN A 117 4.53 35.46 -15.02
N LYS A 118 5.32 34.72 -15.83
CA LYS A 118 6.45 35.25 -16.60
C LYS A 118 6.04 35.99 -17.88
N ASN A 119 4.81 35.79 -18.34
CA ASN A 119 4.26 36.36 -19.58
C ASN A 119 3.28 37.53 -19.34
N LYS A 120 3.23 38.09 -18.12
CA LYS A 120 2.40 39.26 -17.83
C LYS A 120 3.14 40.53 -18.33
N PRO A 121 2.60 41.27 -19.32
CA PRO A 121 3.21 42.53 -19.74
C PRO A 121 3.18 43.54 -18.59
N SER A 122 4.27 44.30 -18.44
CA SER A 122 4.41 45.40 -17.49
C SER A 122 3.49 46.57 -17.84
#